data_AF-C6HHK5-F1
#
_entry.id   AF-C6HHK5-F1
#
_cell.length_a   1.000
_cell.length_b   1.000
_cell.length_c   1.000
_cell.angle_alpha   90.00
_cell.angle_beta   90.00
_cell.angle_gamma   90.00
#
_symmetry.space_group_name_H-M   'P 1'
#
loop_
_entity.id
_entity.type
_entity.pdbx_description
1 polymer ?
#
loop_
_entity_poly.entity_id
_entity_poly.type
_entity_poly.pdbx_seq_one_letter_code
_entity_poly.pdbx_strand_id
1 'polypeptide(L)'
;MLRPNFNRAQVAELAIFEAHIQNFIQVVPTDGSTVDLQPLFFDLTVDTATEFLFGESANTLHKNFKPSTEENFAEAFTYCTTEIGNSLRVGLLDRYFKTDKRFERDRKLIHDFADRYVKKALENHANEKYGSGPLPEKGRYVFLQELAKQTQDPIALRSETLNILLAGRDTTASLLANVWNIIPKRPDVLKKLRAEVDQLGGRKPTFEELKNMKYLKYVLNECELAQKPE
;
A
#
# COMPACT_ATOMS: atom_id res chain seq x y z
N MET A 1 -20.51 -2.36 0.59
CA MET A 1 -19.73 -2.12 1.82
C MET A 1 -18.51 -1.23 1.57
N LEU A 2 -17.67 -1.52 0.57
CA LEU A 2 -16.40 -0.76 0.39
C LEU A 2 -16.55 0.62 -0.27
N ARG A 3 -17.42 0.79 -1.27
CA ARG A 3 -17.52 2.05 -2.06
C ARG A 3 -17.72 3.34 -1.25
N PRO A 4 -18.54 3.39 -0.18
CA PRO A 4 -18.71 4.60 0.63
C PRO A 4 -17.44 5.03 1.38
N ASN A 5 -16.52 4.10 1.62
CA ASN A 5 -15.26 4.30 2.34
C ASN A 5 -14.12 4.84 1.45
N PHE A 6 -14.37 5.06 0.16
CA PHE A 6 -13.43 5.70 -0.77
C PHE A 6 -13.93 7.08 -1.20
N ASN A 7 -14.52 7.82 -0.26
CA ASN A 7 -14.93 9.20 -0.47
C ASN A 7 -13.70 10.10 -0.69
N ARG A 8 -13.79 11.05 -1.62
CA ARG A 8 -12.79 12.09 -1.91
C ARG A 8 -12.18 12.75 -0.66
N ALA A 9 -12.96 12.99 0.40
CA ALA A 9 -12.46 13.59 1.64
C ALA A 9 -11.50 12.67 2.42
N GLN A 10 -11.63 11.35 2.26
CA GLN A 10 -10.85 10.32 2.95
C GLN A 10 -9.58 9.98 2.16
N VAL A 11 -9.65 10.05 0.82
CA VAL A 11 -8.50 9.83 -0.09
C VAL A 11 -7.60 11.08 -0.20
N ALA A 12 -8.08 12.24 0.25
CA ALA A 12 -7.35 13.51 0.20
C ALA A 12 -6.33 13.69 1.34
N GLU A 13 -6.12 12.70 2.20
CA GLU A 13 -5.15 12.76 3.29
C GLU A 13 -3.70 12.56 2.78
N LEU A 14 -3.20 13.57 2.06
CA LEU A 14 -1.86 13.59 1.47
C LEU A 14 -0.73 13.54 2.52
N ALA A 15 -1.04 13.83 3.78
CA ALA A 15 -0.07 13.82 4.87
C ALA A 15 0.57 12.43 5.08
N ILE A 16 -0.23 11.36 4.92
CA ILE A 16 0.23 9.98 5.04
C ILE A 16 1.27 9.69 3.95
N PHE A 17 0.94 10.01 2.70
CA PHE A 17 1.84 9.78 1.56
C PHE A 17 3.12 10.59 1.69
N GLU A 18 3.04 11.84 2.10
CA GLU A 18 4.21 12.70 2.28
C GLU A 18 5.21 12.12 3.28
N ALA A 19 4.76 11.66 4.45
CA ALA A 19 5.66 11.07 5.46
C ALA A 19 6.41 9.85 4.90
N HIS A 20 5.68 8.96 4.22
CA HIS A 20 6.27 7.76 3.61
C HIS A 20 7.19 8.06 2.42
N ILE A 21 6.86 9.07 1.61
CA ILE A 21 7.74 9.51 0.51
C ILE A 21 9.04 10.08 1.07
N GLN A 22 9.00 10.85 2.16
CA GLN A 22 10.22 11.34 2.81
C GLN A 22 11.08 10.19 3.35
N ASN A 23 10.46 9.19 3.97
CA ASN A 23 11.17 7.98 4.42
C ASN A 23 11.81 7.24 3.25
N PHE A 24 11.08 7.07 2.14
CA PHE A 24 11.61 6.46 0.91
C PHE A 24 12.82 7.23 0.38
N ILE A 25 12.75 8.56 0.27
CA ILE A 25 13.85 9.40 -0.22
C ILE A 25 15.10 9.25 0.67
N GLN A 26 14.92 9.14 2.00
CA GLN A 26 16.05 8.95 2.93
C GLN A 26 16.74 7.59 2.78
N VAL A 27 16.01 6.56 2.36
CA VAL A 27 16.53 5.20 2.18
C VAL A 27 17.30 5.06 0.86
N VAL A 28 16.96 5.87 -0.16
CA VAL A 28 17.65 5.82 -1.46
C VAL A 28 19.09 6.38 -1.33
N PRO A 29 20.12 5.58 -1.65
CA PRO A 29 21.51 6.03 -1.65
C PRO A 29 21.78 7.27 -2.51
N THR A 30 22.57 8.20 -1.97
CA THR A 30 23.00 9.44 -2.65
C THR A 30 24.46 9.42 -3.08
N ASP A 31 25.14 8.29 -2.91
CA ASP A 31 26.56 8.07 -3.21
C ASP A 31 26.85 7.82 -4.71
N GLY A 32 25.81 7.83 -5.55
CA GLY A 32 25.90 7.57 -6.98
C GLY A 32 25.92 6.09 -7.35
N SER A 33 25.70 5.18 -6.39
CA SER A 33 25.56 3.75 -6.65
C SER A 33 24.29 3.43 -7.45
N THR A 34 24.29 2.30 -8.15
CA THR A 34 23.08 1.79 -8.81
C THR A 34 22.19 1.10 -7.79
N VAL A 35 20.91 1.45 -7.79
CA VAL A 35 19.92 1.00 -6.81
C VAL A 35 18.75 0.35 -7.53
N ASP A 36 18.33 -0.82 -7.04
CA ASP A 36 17.07 -1.41 -7.46
C ASP A 36 15.92 -0.78 -6.66
N LEU A 37 15.11 0.03 -7.34
CA LEU A 37 13.97 0.73 -6.73
C LEU A 37 12.74 -0.16 -6.60
N GLN A 38 12.67 -1.31 -7.28
CA GLN A 38 11.46 -2.13 -7.27
C GLN A 38 11.12 -2.64 -5.86
N PRO A 39 12.06 -3.25 -5.10
CA PRO A 39 11.78 -3.66 -3.72
C PRO A 39 11.35 -2.50 -2.83
N LEU A 40 11.96 -1.33 -3.00
CA LEU A 40 11.64 -0.13 -2.23
C LEU A 40 10.23 0.40 -2.54
N PHE A 41 9.76 0.29 -3.79
CA PHE A 41 8.38 0.62 -4.11
C PHE A 41 7.37 -0.34 -3.50
N PHE A 42 7.69 -1.64 -3.41
CA PHE A 42 6.85 -2.59 -2.69
C PHE A 42 6.78 -2.29 -1.20
N ASP A 43 7.89 -1.90 -0.58
CA ASP A 43 7.91 -1.49 0.84
C ASP A 43 7.09 -0.20 1.05
N LEU A 44 7.31 0.81 0.19
CA LEU A 44 6.56 2.07 0.23
C LEU A 44 5.03 1.85 0.12
N THR A 45 4.59 0.98 -0.80
CA THR A 45 3.15 0.75 -0.98
C THR A 45 2.55 -0.11 0.12
N VAL A 46 3.32 -1.02 0.74
CA VAL A 46 2.88 -1.70 1.98
C VAL A 46 2.70 -0.68 3.10
N ASP A 47 3.67 0.20 3.31
CA ASP A 47 3.67 1.14 4.43
C ASP A 47 2.51 2.15 4.32
N THR A 48 2.29 2.69 3.12
CA THR A 48 1.17 3.59 2.85
C THR A 48 -0.18 2.89 2.93
N ALA A 49 -0.31 1.68 2.38
CA ALA A 49 -1.57 0.94 2.40
C ALA A 49 -1.93 0.45 3.80
N THR A 50 -0.97 -0.05 4.57
CA THR A 50 -1.20 -0.48 5.97
C THR A 50 -1.60 0.70 6.85
N GLU A 51 -0.94 1.85 6.70
CA GLU A 51 -1.31 3.04 7.45
C GLU A 51 -2.70 3.59 7.09
N PHE A 52 -3.08 3.56 5.81
CA PHE A 52 -4.44 3.93 5.38
C PHE A 52 -5.50 2.93 5.89
N LEU A 53 -5.20 1.63 5.82
CA LEU A 53 -6.18 0.58 6.13
C LEU A 53 -6.36 0.37 7.62
N PHE A 54 -5.24 0.27 8.35
CA PHE A 54 -5.20 -0.11 9.77
C PHE A 54 -4.94 1.07 10.70
N GLY A 55 -4.48 2.21 10.17
CA GLY A 55 -4.12 3.40 10.95
C GLY A 55 -2.66 3.40 11.45
N GLU A 56 -1.95 2.29 11.26
CA GLU A 56 -0.55 2.10 11.66
C GLU A 56 0.22 1.52 10.46
N SER A 57 1.41 2.07 10.17
CA SER A 57 2.29 1.56 9.12
C SER A 57 3.00 0.29 9.56
N ALA A 58 3.28 -0.62 8.62
CA ALA A 58 4.18 -1.75 8.83
C ALA A 58 5.67 -1.38 8.83
N ASN A 59 6.02 -0.11 8.59
CA ASN A 59 7.39 0.45 8.66
C ASN A 59 8.46 -0.38 7.93
N THR A 60 8.09 -0.97 6.80
CA THR A 60 8.90 -1.88 6.00
C THR A 60 10.03 -1.18 5.27
N LEU A 61 9.99 0.14 5.06
CA LEU A 61 11.12 0.90 4.49
C LEU A 61 12.33 1.00 5.43
N HIS A 62 12.17 0.84 6.74
CA HIS A 62 13.24 1.04 7.74
C HIS A 62 14.07 -0.23 8.06
N LYS A 63 14.18 -1.20 7.13
CA LYS A 63 14.85 -2.51 7.34
C LYS A 63 16.27 -2.44 7.94
N ASN A 64 16.96 -1.31 7.77
CA ASN A 64 18.31 -1.13 8.28
C ASN A 64 18.38 -0.69 9.76
N PHE A 65 17.25 -0.35 10.39
CA PHE A 65 17.26 0.28 11.73
C PHE A 65 16.77 -0.63 12.86
N LYS A 66 15.84 -1.56 12.64
CA LYS A 66 15.46 -2.61 13.61
C LYS A 66 14.78 -3.79 12.90
N PRO A 67 15.22 -5.05 13.14
CA PRO A 67 14.45 -6.21 12.73
C PRO A 67 13.16 -6.26 13.53
N SER A 68 12.09 -5.72 12.97
CA SER A 68 10.76 -5.75 13.56
C SER A 68 10.02 -6.99 13.07
N THR A 69 9.02 -7.44 13.84
CA THR A 69 8.08 -8.49 13.44
C THR A 69 7.37 -8.19 12.10
N GLU A 70 7.41 -6.93 11.66
CA GLU A 70 6.78 -6.41 10.44
C GLU A 70 7.67 -6.57 9.21
N GLU A 71 8.99 -6.77 9.35
CA GLU A 71 9.87 -7.15 8.23
C GLU A 71 9.44 -8.47 7.60
N ASN A 72 9.00 -9.41 8.44
CA ASN A 72 8.46 -10.68 7.98
C ASN A 72 7.12 -10.51 7.26
N PHE A 73 6.38 -9.42 7.47
CA PHE A 73 5.06 -9.23 6.87
C PHE A 73 5.16 -8.99 5.37
N ALA A 74 6.00 -8.06 4.92
CA ALA A 74 6.15 -7.77 3.49
C ALA A 74 6.69 -8.98 2.70
N GLU A 75 7.67 -9.69 3.28
CA GLU A 75 8.21 -10.91 2.66
C GLU A 75 7.17 -12.03 2.61
N ALA A 76 6.49 -12.30 3.74
CA ALA A 76 5.40 -13.28 3.81
C ALA A 76 4.30 -12.97 2.80
N PHE A 77 3.93 -11.68 2.69
CA PHE A 77 2.91 -11.24 1.76
C PHE A 77 3.32 -11.50 0.31
N THR A 78 4.53 -11.10 -0.10
CA THR A 78 5.06 -11.40 -1.45
C THR A 78 5.08 -12.89 -1.73
N TYR A 79 5.55 -13.70 -0.77
CA TYR A 79 5.63 -15.14 -0.94
C TYR A 79 4.23 -15.75 -1.12
N CYS A 80 3.28 -15.44 -0.23
CA CYS A 80 1.91 -15.94 -0.33
C CYS A 80 1.22 -15.51 -1.63
N THR A 81 1.35 -14.25 -2.07
CA THR A 81 0.70 -13.79 -3.31
C THR A 81 1.32 -14.42 -4.55
N THR A 82 2.63 -14.66 -4.54
CA THR A 82 3.33 -15.37 -5.62
C THR A 82 2.84 -16.82 -5.71
N GLU A 83 2.74 -17.53 -4.58
CA GLU A 83 2.25 -18.90 -4.54
C GLU A 83 0.79 -19.00 -4.98
N ILE A 84 -0.07 -18.06 -4.55
CA ILE A 84 -1.47 -17.98 -5.04
C ILE A 84 -1.49 -17.76 -6.56
N GLY A 85 -0.67 -16.85 -7.08
CA GLY A 85 -0.56 -16.60 -8.52
C GLY A 85 -0.06 -17.81 -9.31
N ASN A 86 0.90 -18.56 -8.76
CA ASN A 86 1.41 -19.80 -9.36
C ASN A 86 0.35 -20.90 -9.35
N SER A 87 -0.33 -21.12 -8.22
CA SER A 87 -1.45 -22.05 -8.08
C SER A 87 -2.55 -21.76 -9.12
N LEU A 88 -2.93 -20.49 -9.27
CA LEU A 88 -3.91 -20.06 -10.29
C LEU A 88 -3.47 -20.38 -11.72
N ARG A 89 -2.18 -20.25 -12.05
CA ARG A 89 -1.64 -20.59 -13.38
C ARG A 89 -1.63 -22.09 -13.65
N VAL A 90 -1.37 -22.90 -12.62
CA VAL A 90 -1.31 -24.37 -12.71
C VAL A 90 -2.72 -24.97 -12.75
N GLY A 91 -3.74 -24.25 -12.30
CA GLY A 91 -5.15 -24.60 -12.43
C GLY A 91 -5.50 -25.89 -11.67
N LEU A 92 -6.26 -26.80 -12.29
CA LEU A 92 -6.70 -28.05 -11.64
C LEU A 92 -5.54 -28.96 -11.22
N LEU A 93 -4.36 -28.79 -11.81
CA LEU A 93 -3.16 -29.57 -11.44
C LEU A 93 -2.59 -29.16 -10.09
N ASP A 94 -2.96 -27.98 -9.56
CA ASP A 94 -2.50 -27.49 -8.26
C ASP A 94 -2.86 -28.45 -7.11
N ARG A 95 -4.00 -29.17 -7.25
CA ARG A 95 -4.46 -30.18 -6.28
C ARG A 95 -3.45 -31.31 -6.04
N TYR A 96 -2.52 -31.55 -6.97
CA TYR A 96 -1.49 -32.57 -6.84
C TYR A 96 -0.20 -32.04 -6.19
N PHE A 97 -0.04 -30.72 -6.07
CA PHE A 97 1.06 -30.10 -5.34
C PHE A 97 0.68 -29.98 -3.85
N LYS A 98 1.60 -30.33 -2.96
CA LYS A 98 1.38 -30.16 -1.52
C LYS A 98 1.56 -28.69 -1.17
N THR A 99 0.61 -28.16 -0.39
CA THR A 99 0.74 -26.84 0.24
C THR A 99 2.05 -26.78 1.03
N ASP A 100 2.89 -25.80 0.72
CA ASP A 100 4.17 -25.59 1.39
C ASP A 100 3.93 -25.24 2.88
N LYS A 101 4.73 -25.82 3.77
CA LYS A 101 4.72 -25.45 5.21
C LYS A 101 5.05 -23.98 5.41
N ARG A 102 5.87 -23.40 4.53
CA ARG A 102 6.15 -21.95 4.51
C ARG A 102 4.86 -21.17 4.24
N PHE A 103 4.06 -21.59 3.28
CA PHE A 103 2.80 -20.92 2.92
C PHE A 103 1.83 -20.87 4.11
N GLU A 104 1.64 -21.97 4.82
CA GLU A 104 0.76 -21.98 6.00
C GLU A 104 1.27 -21.09 7.14
N ARG A 105 2.59 -21.07 7.36
CA ARG A 105 3.22 -20.19 8.36
C ARG A 105 3.02 -18.71 8.00
N ASP A 106 3.32 -18.35 6.76
CA ASP A 106 3.30 -16.97 6.27
C ASP A 106 1.84 -16.46 6.16
N ARG A 107 0.91 -17.32 5.72
CA ARG A 107 -0.54 -17.05 5.76
C ARG A 107 -1.02 -16.75 7.18
N LYS A 108 -0.60 -17.56 8.16
CA LYS A 108 -0.94 -17.34 9.56
C LYS A 108 -0.40 -16.00 10.06
N LEU A 109 0.85 -15.66 9.73
CA LEU A 109 1.46 -14.38 10.10
C LEU A 109 0.66 -13.19 9.55
N ILE A 110 0.26 -13.24 8.28
CA ILE A 110 -0.54 -12.18 7.64
C ILE A 110 -1.92 -12.05 8.29
N HIS A 111 -2.58 -13.18 8.57
CA HIS A 111 -3.88 -13.19 9.24
C HIS A 111 -3.78 -12.66 10.67
N ASP A 112 -2.82 -13.14 11.46
CA ASP A 112 -2.56 -12.69 12.83
C ASP A 112 -2.26 -11.19 12.85
N PHE A 113 -1.51 -10.67 11.86
CA PHE A 113 -1.26 -9.24 11.72
C PHE A 113 -2.58 -8.46 11.57
N ALA A 114 -3.43 -8.83 10.61
CA ALA A 114 -4.70 -8.15 10.37
C ALA A 114 -5.70 -8.32 11.53
N ASP A 115 -5.77 -9.52 12.12
CA ASP A 115 -6.68 -9.84 13.23
C ASP A 115 -6.41 -8.99 14.48
N ARG A 116 -5.14 -8.60 14.72
CA ARG A 116 -4.80 -7.65 15.80
C ARG A 116 -5.49 -6.31 15.60
N TYR A 117 -5.50 -5.78 14.38
CA TYR A 117 -6.15 -4.49 14.07
C TYR A 117 -7.67 -4.61 14.02
N VAL A 118 -8.20 -5.73 13.51
CA VAL A 118 -9.64 -6.02 13.53
C VAL A 118 -10.15 -6.04 14.96
N LYS A 119 -9.44 -6.70 15.88
CA LYS A 119 -9.79 -6.70 17.30
C LYS A 119 -9.79 -5.29 17.89
N LYS A 120 -8.73 -4.50 17.67
CA LYS A 120 -8.68 -3.08 18.11
C LYS A 120 -9.86 -2.27 17.55
N ALA A 121 -10.20 -2.44 16.27
CA ALA A 121 -11.30 -1.70 15.64
C ALA A 121 -12.68 -2.08 16.21
N LEU A 122 -12.92 -3.36 16.48
CA LEU A 122 -14.15 -3.83 17.12
C LEU A 122 -14.28 -3.33 18.56
N GLU A 123 -13.18 -3.34 19.33
CA GLU A 123 -13.14 -2.79 20.69
C GLU A 123 -13.43 -1.28 20.70
N ASN A 124 -12.83 -0.52 19.77
CA ASN A 124 -13.11 0.91 19.61
C ASN A 124 -14.57 1.18 19.25
N HIS A 125 -15.14 0.39 18.32
CA HIS A 125 -16.55 0.52 17.95
C HIS A 125 -17.49 0.22 19.12
N ALA A 126 -17.19 -0.82 19.91
CA ALA A 126 -17.96 -1.13 21.12
C ALA A 126 -17.86 0.02 22.14
N ASN A 127 -16.67 0.56 22.38
CA ASN A 127 -16.46 1.67 23.31
C ASN A 127 -17.20 2.95 22.88
N GLU A 128 -17.23 3.26 21.58
CA GLU A 128 -18.02 4.38 21.04
C GLU A 128 -19.52 4.19 21.23
N LYS A 129 -20.02 2.97 21.03
CA LYS A 129 -21.46 2.65 21.10
C LYS A 129 -21.98 2.57 22.54
N TYR A 130 -21.17 2.04 23.46
CA TYR A 130 -21.55 1.78 24.86
C TYR A 130 -20.94 2.76 25.87
N GLY A 131 -20.18 3.76 25.40
CA GLY A 131 -19.61 4.84 26.24
C GLY A 131 -18.59 4.35 27.28
N SER A 132 -17.94 3.22 27.03
CA SER A 132 -17.20 2.45 28.05
C SER A 132 -15.68 2.61 28.03
N GLY A 133 -15.13 3.58 27.31
CA GLY A 133 -13.68 3.74 27.17
C GLY A 133 -13.25 5.06 26.52
N PRO A 134 -11.93 5.33 26.43
CA PRO A 134 -11.41 6.50 25.74
C PRO A 134 -11.83 6.47 24.27
N LEU A 135 -12.45 7.55 23.81
CA LEU A 135 -12.85 7.72 22.41
C LEU A 135 -11.59 7.87 21.54
N PRO A 136 -11.57 7.31 20.32
CA PRO A 136 -10.47 7.53 19.38
C PRO A 136 -10.32 9.03 19.08
N GLU A 137 -9.08 9.47 18.80
CA GLU A 137 -8.82 10.85 18.40
C GLU A 137 -9.67 11.22 17.19
N LYS A 138 -10.63 12.13 17.40
CA LYS A 138 -11.49 12.67 16.35
C LYS A 138 -10.65 13.52 15.40
N GLY A 139 -10.09 12.90 14.36
CA GLY A 139 -9.37 13.65 13.33
C GLY A 139 -8.88 12.83 12.16
N ARG A 140 -8.49 11.58 12.38
CA ARG A 140 -7.82 10.76 11.36
C ARG A 140 -8.75 9.69 10.79
N TYR A 141 -8.83 9.61 9.46
CA TYR A 141 -9.59 8.57 8.79
C TYR A 141 -8.83 7.23 8.83
N VAL A 142 -9.47 6.17 9.30
CA VAL A 142 -8.94 4.81 9.23
C VAL A 142 -9.98 3.89 8.62
N PHE A 143 -9.66 3.29 7.48
CA PHE A 143 -10.62 2.51 6.69
C PHE A 143 -11.27 1.38 7.51
N LEU A 144 -10.47 0.63 8.28
CA LEU A 144 -10.96 -0.47 9.09
C LEU A 144 -11.95 -0.02 10.18
N GLN A 145 -11.77 1.17 10.76
CA GLN A 145 -12.70 1.72 11.75
C GLN A 145 -14.06 2.06 11.13
N GLU A 146 -14.08 2.61 9.92
CA GLU A 146 -15.33 2.84 9.21
C GLU A 146 -15.99 1.54 8.73
N LEU A 147 -15.19 0.56 8.31
CA LEU A 147 -15.72 -0.74 7.93
C LEU A 147 -16.34 -1.47 9.14
N ALA A 148 -15.73 -1.34 10.32
CA ALA A 148 -16.27 -1.86 11.57
C ALA A 148 -17.62 -1.23 11.94
N LYS A 149 -17.95 -0.01 11.48
CA LYS A 149 -19.31 0.55 11.68
C LYS A 149 -20.38 -0.15 10.82
N GLN A 150 -19.98 -0.79 9.72
CA GLN A 150 -20.90 -1.48 8.80
C GLN A 150 -21.04 -2.98 9.10
N THR A 151 -19.97 -3.64 9.57
CA THR A 151 -19.98 -5.06 9.92
C THR A 151 -19.14 -5.34 11.16
N GLN A 152 -19.62 -6.25 12.01
CA GLN A 152 -18.91 -6.71 13.22
C GLN A 152 -18.29 -8.10 13.04
N ASP A 153 -18.42 -8.71 11.86
CA ASP A 153 -17.82 -10.03 11.59
C ASP A 153 -16.29 -9.88 11.43
N PRO A 154 -15.47 -10.45 12.33
CA PRO A 154 -14.02 -10.33 12.26
C PRO A 154 -13.44 -10.92 10.98
N ILE A 155 -14.03 -12.01 10.48
CA ILE A 155 -13.53 -12.69 9.27
C ILE A 155 -13.78 -11.80 8.05
N ALA A 156 -14.98 -11.22 7.93
CA ALA A 156 -15.27 -10.26 6.87
C ALA A 156 -14.33 -9.05 6.94
N LEU A 157 -14.14 -8.44 8.12
CA LEU A 157 -13.25 -7.29 8.30
C LEU A 157 -11.81 -7.60 7.87
N ARG A 158 -11.25 -8.74 8.30
CA ARG A 158 -9.92 -9.19 7.88
C ARG A 158 -9.86 -9.40 6.37
N SER A 159 -10.83 -10.11 5.81
CA SER A 159 -10.81 -10.48 4.39
C SER A 159 -10.88 -9.25 3.48
N GLU A 160 -11.77 -8.30 3.80
CA GLU A 160 -11.91 -7.06 3.04
C GLU A 160 -10.68 -6.15 3.14
N THR A 161 -10.08 -6.02 4.33
CA THR A 161 -8.85 -5.24 4.49
C THR A 161 -7.67 -5.85 3.76
N LEU A 162 -7.49 -7.18 3.84
CA LEU A 162 -6.42 -7.87 3.10
C LEU A 162 -6.63 -7.81 1.58
N ASN A 163 -7.88 -7.91 1.10
CA ASN A 163 -8.20 -7.76 -0.32
C ASN A 163 -7.83 -6.36 -0.85
N ILE A 164 -8.13 -5.31 -0.09
CA ILE A 164 -7.75 -3.95 -0.48
C ILE A 164 -6.24 -3.75 -0.39
N LEU A 165 -5.60 -4.29 0.65
CA LEU A 165 -4.14 -4.24 0.78
C LEU A 165 -3.45 -4.85 -0.43
N LEU A 166 -3.89 -6.05 -0.84
CA LEU A 166 -3.41 -6.71 -2.05
C LEU A 166 -3.57 -5.83 -3.29
N ALA A 167 -4.76 -5.29 -3.49
CA ALA A 167 -5.08 -4.45 -4.65
C ALA A 167 -4.26 -3.16 -4.68
N GLY A 168 -4.05 -2.50 -3.53
CA GLY A 168 -3.35 -1.22 -3.44
C GLY A 168 -1.82 -1.34 -3.46
N ARG A 169 -1.28 -2.44 -2.93
CA ARG A 169 0.17 -2.66 -2.82
C ARG A 169 0.81 -2.96 -4.18
N ASP A 170 0.42 -4.08 -4.78
CA ASP A 170 1.18 -4.70 -5.87
C ASP A 170 1.01 -3.93 -7.19
N THR A 171 -0.21 -3.43 -7.46
CA THR A 171 -0.50 -2.66 -8.68
C THR A 171 0.23 -1.32 -8.69
N THR A 172 0.21 -0.59 -7.57
CA THR A 172 0.88 0.70 -7.43
C THR A 172 2.40 0.54 -7.46
N ALA A 173 2.95 -0.46 -6.76
CA ALA A 173 4.40 -0.70 -6.75
C ALA A 173 4.92 -1.03 -8.15
N SER A 174 4.18 -1.88 -8.88
CA SER A 174 4.52 -2.25 -10.26
C SER A 174 4.47 -1.04 -11.19
N LEU A 175 3.44 -0.18 -11.08
CA LEU A 175 3.34 1.05 -11.85
C LEU A 175 4.54 1.97 -11.58
N LEU A 176 4.87 2.23 -10.31
CA LEU A 176 6.00 3.07 -9.93
C LEU A 176 7.32 2.51 -10.47
N ALA A 177 7.56 1.20 -10.31
CA ALA A 177 8.74 0.54 -10.85
C ALA A 177 8.84 0.73 -12.38
N ASN A 178 7.71 0.62 -13.10
CA ASN A 178 7.72 0.81 -14.54
C ASN A 178 7.94 2.26 -14.97
N VAL A 179 7.33 3.22 -14.26
CA VAL A 179 7.56 4.66 -14.48
C VAL A 179 9.06 4.96 -14.37
N TRP A 180 9.72 4.47 -13.32
CA TRP A 180 11.15 4.69 -13.11
C TRP A 180 12.07 3.86 -14.02
N ASN A 181 11.56 2.80 -14.64
CA ASN A 181 12.26 2.08 -15.71
C ASN A 181 12.16 2.80 -17.07
N ILE A 182 11.06 3.52 -17.32
CA ILE A 182 10.79 4.21 -18.61
C ILE A 182 11.38 5.63 -18.63
N ILE A 183 11.16 6.42 -17.58
CA ILE A 183 11.55 7.85 -17.53
C ILE A 183 13.04 8.09 -17.86
N PRO A 184 14.01 7.33 -17.32
CA PRO A 184 15.43 7.55 -17.63
C PRO A 184 15.78 7.35 -19.11
N LYS A 185 15.00 6.53 -19.83
CA LYS A 185 15.18 6.25 -21.27
C LYS A 185 14.54 7.32 -22.15
N ARG A 186 13.78 8.25 -21.57
CA ARG A 186 13.02 9.31 -22.27
C ARG A 186 13.31 10.69 -21.67
N PRO A 187 14.50 11.27 -21.93
CA PRO A 187 14.87 12.60 -21.42
C PRO A 187 13.91 13.71 -21.87
N ASP A 188 13.30 13.55 -23.05
CA ASP A 188 12.28 14.45 -23.59
C ASP A 188 11.01 14.49 -22.73
N VAL A 189 10.57 13.32 -22.24
CA VAL A 189 9.43 13.17 -21.33
C VAL A 189 9.80 13.69 -19.94
N LEU A 190 10.97 13.31 -19.41
CA LEU A 190 11.44 13.76 -18.10
C LEU A 190 11.52 15.29 -18.02
N LYS A 191 12.01 15.95 -19.07
CA LYS A 191 12.09 17.42 -19.12
C LYS A 191 10.71 18.08 -19.00
N LYS A 192 9.71 17.56 -19.72
CA LYS A 192 8.33 18.07 -19.67
C LYS A 192 7.66 17.80 -18.32
N LEU A 193 7.89 16.61 -17.76
CA LEU A 193 7.37 16.23 -16.45
C LEU A 193 7.93 17.11 -15.34
N ARG A 194 9.26 17.33 -15.33
CA ARG A 194 9.91 18.26 -14.39
C ARG A 194 9.35 19.67 -14.53
N ALA A 195 9.20 20.18 -15.76
CA ALA A 195 8.64 21.52 -15.97
C ALA A 195 7.20 21.68 -15.43
N GLU A 196 6.38 20.62 -15.41
CA GLU A 196 5.06 20.66 -14.75
C GLU A 196 5.19 20.63 -13.22
N VAL A 197 6.05 19.77 -12.68
CA VAL A 197 6.27 19.63 -11.22
C VAL A 197 6.93 20.88 -10.63
N ASP A 198 7.86 21.51 -11.36
CA ASP A 198 8.59 22.71 -10.94
C ASP A 198 7.65 23.92 -10.70
N GLN A 199 6.43 23.91 -11.27
CA GLN A 199 5.40 24.92 -10.99
C GLN A 199 4.96 24.95 -9.52
N LEU A 200 5.19 23.85 -8.78
CA LEU A 200 4.97 23.82 -7.34
C LEU A 200 6.02 24.63 -6.58
N GLY A 201 7.22 24.86 -7.14
CA GLY A 201 8.29 25.59 -6.45
C GLY A 201 8.82 24.86 -5.21
N GLY A 202 8.85 23.52 -5.24
CA GLY A 202 9.37 22.69 -4.15
C GLY A 202 8.44 22.51 -2.94
N ARG A 203 7.24 23.11 -2.96
CA ARG A 203 6.23 22.89 -1.91
C ARG A 203 5.49 21.57 -2.10
N LYS A 204 4.90 21.07 -1.01
CA LYS A 204 3.99 19.92 -1.03
C LYS A 204 2.75 20.26 -1.87
N PRO A 205 2.34 19.40 -2.81
CA PRO A 205 1.15 19.65 -3.61
C PRO A 205 -0.13 19.44 -2.79
N THR A 206 -1.17 20.20 -3.12
CA THR A 206 -2.53 19.95 -2.64
C THR A 206 -3.23 18.90 -3.51
N PHE A 207 -4.33 18.33 -3.01
CA PHE A 207 -5.11 17.34 -3.77
C PHE A 207 -5.61 17.89 -5.12
N GLU A 208 -6.08 19.15 -5.16
CA GLU A 208 -6.55 19.77 -6.40
C GLU A 208 -5.40 20.00 -7.39
N GLU A 209 -4.19 20.30 -6.91
CA GLU A 209 -3.02 20.48 -7.78
C GLU A 209 -2.57 19.17 -8.39
N LEU A 210 -2.47 18.09 -7.60
CA LEU A 210 -2.21 16.75 -8.13
C LEU A 210 -3.24 16.34 -9.18
N LYS A 211 -4.51 16.68 -8.95
CA LYS A 211 -5.59 16.44 -9.90
C LYS A 211 -5.42 17.26 -11.19
N ASN A 212 -4.78 18.43 -11.14
CA ASN A 212 -4.58 19.30 -12.29
C ASN A 212 -3.25 19.10 -13.01
N MET A 213 -2.35 18.24 -12.50
CA MET A 213 -1.12 17.82 -13.20
C MET A 213 -1.46 16.88 -14.37
N LYS A 214 -1.72 17.46 -15.53
CA LYS A 214 -2.20 16.74 -16.73
C LYS A 214 -1.09 15.89 -17.33
N TYR A 215 0.13 16.43 -17.41
CA TYR A 215 1.23 15.73 -18.04
C TYR A 215 1.69 14.52 -17.20
N LEU A 216 1.78 14.67 -15.88
CA LEU A 216 2.01 13.57 -14.94
C LEU A 216 1.00 12.44 -15.16
N LYS A 217 -0.30 12.77 -15.27
CA LYS A 217 -1.34 11.76 -15.55
C LYS A 217 -1.14 11.04 -16.87
N TYR A 218 -0.75 11.77 -17.93
CA TYR A 218 -0.45 11.13 -19.21
C TYR A 218 0.75 10.18 -19.11
N VAL A 219 1.80 10.55 -18.38
CA VAL A 219 2.95 9.66 -18.14
C VAL A 219 2.52 8.40 -17.37
N LEU A 220 1.72 8.54 -16.32
CA LEU A 220 1.22 7.40 -15.54
C LEU A 220 0.36 6.47 -16.40
N ASN A 221 -0.58 7.02 -17.17
CA ASN A 221 -1.46 6.23 -18.05
C ASN A 221 -0.65 5.46 -19.11
N GLU A 222 0.35 6.11 -19.72
CA GLU A 222 1.19 5.47 -20.74
C GLU A 222 2.04 4.34 -20.12
N CYS A 223 2.58 4.56 -18.92
CA CYS A 223 3.33 3.53 -18.20
C CYS A 223 2.44 2.37 -17.76
N GLU A 224 1.17 2.60 -17.45
CA GLU A 224 0.20 1.53 -17.17
C GLU A 224 -0.12 0.71 -18.43
N LEU A 225 -0.28 1.37 -19.59
CA LEU A 225 -0.52 0.70 -20.87
C LEU A 225 0.68 -0.16 -21.30
N ALA A 226 1.90 0.34 -21.12
CA ALA A 226 3.12 -0.39 -21.46
C ALA A 226 3.33 -1.69 -20.67
N GLN A 227 2.56 -1.94 -19.60
CA GLN A 227 2.60 -3.20 -18.84
C GLN A 227 1.67 -4.29 -19.39
N LYS A 228 0.72 -3.94 -20.26
CA LYS A 228 -0.22 -4.92 -20.79
C LYS A 228 0.47 -5.74 -21.88
N PRO A 229 0.51 -7.09 -21.76
CA PRO A 229 0.93 -7.92 -22.89
C PRO A 229 -0.04 -7.69 -24.06
N GLU A 230 0.51 -7.64 -25.28
CA GLU A 230 -0.26 -7.57 -26.54
C GLU A 230 -1.21 -8.77 -26.70
#